data_AF-A0A6P1NIJ1-F1
#
_entry.id   AF-A0A6P1NIJ1-F1
#
_cell.length_a   1.000
_cell.length_b   1.000
_cell.length_c   1.000
_cell.angle_alpha   90.00
_cell.angle_beta   90.00
_cell.angle_gamma   90.00
#
_symmetry.space_group_name_H-M   'P 1'
#
loop_
_entity.id
_entity.type
_entity.pdbx_description
1 polymer ?
#
loop_
_entity_poly.entity_id
_entity_poly.type
_entity_poly.pdbx_seq_one_letter_code
_entity_poly.pdbx_strand_id
1 'polypeptide(L)'
;MVGATYIEYTASQNASGQDLFTYMVEDRFGARSTASVVVGIASAPGTNQNPVGEEDTVTVLPGRHIAADVLTNDSDPDGDPVTLTGNGLEAAAELTAPAAPGTVIVYYGVSDGRGGTAVGTLKVTVRTDAPKLPPIARDDRVTFAETLGKTAVYVPVLKNDEDADGVAAELAISFPQRIASLLNSKQMVGDDEQYAVAMALMARELGIPARVVMGFYPDPKKPQGSGAVELTGDDVHAWVEVAFAGAGWVPFNPTPSEDNVPIPPDPQPKSKPEPQVLQPPPPPQAPAELPPDSAPDAQDAEQNQPGLWGVLGPILLAIGIGLIPVAVLVLPLVLIAWLKLRRRNIRAGTGSPTDRISGGWSEVMSAAADLGTPVPAGATLRENAANLAEAFPASGTTMVLLAHRADEAVFAAGQPSDDQIRAFWADVDTSVQEMTRSVGFWRRQRARFSLRSLASPADGGLLGQLRKGASSLLSSVASTVTPLFSSLGSRIARRK
;
A
#
# COMPACT_ATOMS: atom_id res chain seq x y z
N MET A 1 3.89 10.87 37.24
CA MET A 1 4.21 9.47 37.61
C MET A 1 5.26 8.91 36.65
N VAL A 2 5.96 7.82 36.99
CA VAL A 2 6.95 7.19 36.10
C VAL A 2 6.45 5.82 35.68
N GLY A 3 6.24 5.64 34.37
CA GLY A 3 5.94 4.36 33.74
C GLY A 3 7.20 3.73 33.11
N ALA A 4 7.07 2.51 32.60
CA ALA A 4 8.20 1.78 32.00
C ALA A 4 8.78 2.45 30.74
N THR A 5 7.97 3.24 30.03
CA THR A 5 8.33 3.89 28.76
C THR A 5 8.01 5.38 28.73
N TYR A 6 7.45 5.94 29.81
CA TYR A 6 7.00 7.33 29.85
C TYR A 6 7.17 7.93 31.24
N ILE A 7 7.29 9.26 31.29
CA ILE A 7 7.22 10.06 32.51
C ILE A 7 6.05 11.01 32.34
N GLU A 8 5.08 10.90 33.23
CA GLU A 8 3.98 11.85 33.31
C GLU A 8 4.38 12.97 34.26
N TYR A 9 4.45 14.19 33.73
CA TYR A 9 4.82 15.39 34.43
C TYR A 9 3.59 16.31 34.53
N THR A 10 3.30 16.79 35.73
CA THR A 10 2.24 17.78 35.99
C THR A 10 2.89 18.99 36.65
N ALA A 11 2.87 20.12 35.95
CA ALA A 11 3.31 21.39 36.52
C ALA A 11 2.41 21.79 37.70
N SER A 12 2.97 22.49 38.69
CA SER A 12 2.13 23.10 39.73
C SER A 12 1.21 24.17 39.12
N GLN A 13 0.00 24.34 39.65
CA GLN A 13 -1.04 25.21 39.07
C GLN A 13 -0.60 26.67 38.76
N ASN A 14 0.46 27.16 39.40
CA ASN A 14 0.98 28.51 39.22
C ASN A 14 2.43 28.54 38.68
N ALA A 15 2.94 27.41 38.18
CA ALA A 15 4.28 27.37 37.60
C ALA A 15 4.30 28.06 36.23
N SER A 16 5.40 28.77 35.97
CA SER A 16 5.73 29.32 34.66
C SER A 16 7.25 29.30 34.51
N GLY A 17 7.76 29.19 33.29
CA GLY A 17 9.19 29.14 33.03
C GLY A 17 9.65 27.78 32.55
N GLN A 18 10.69 27.20 33.17
CA GLN A 18 11.22 25.89 32.79
C GLN A 18 11.46 25.03 34.02
N ASP A 19 11.03 23.77 33.93
CA ASP A 19 11.42 22.71 34.85
C ASP A 19 12.49 21.82 34.21
N LEU A 20 13.47 21.41 35.01
CA LEU A 20 14.57 20.55 34.59
C LEU A 20 14.65 19.35 35.53
N PHE A 21 14.59 18.14 34.97
CA PHE A 21 14.86 16.92 35.72
C PHE A 21 15.69 15.94 34.91
N THR A 22 16.31 14.97 35.58
CA THR A 22 17.12 13.93 34.97
C THR A 22 16.47 12.57 35.15
N TYR A 23 16.66 11.68 34.17
CA TYR A 23 16.21 10.29 34.25
C TYR A 23 17.32 9.35 33.79
N MET A 24 17.25 8.10 34.23
CA MET A 24 18.21 7.05 33.93
C MET A 24 17.50 5.89 33.24
N VAL A 25 18.05 5.42 32.13
CA VAL A 25 17.61 4.21 31.43
C VAL A 25 18.58 3.07 31.72
N GLU A 26 18.06 1.85 31.86
CA GLU A 26 18.84 0.64 32.11
C GLU A 26 18.46 -0.41 31.05
N ASP A 27 19.46 -1.05 30.43
CA ASP A 27 19.22 -2.15 29.49
C ASP A 27 19.03 -3.49 30.22
N ARG A 28 18.66 -4.54 29.46
CA ARG A 28 18.44 -5.89 30.02
C ARG A 28 19.69 -6.53 30.64
N PHE A 29 20.86 -5.95 30.43
CA PHE A 29 22.16 -6.43 30.91
C PHE A 29 22.70 -5.56 32.07
N GLY A 30 21.91 -4.58 32.53
CA GLY A 30 22.24 -3.69 33.65
C GLY A 30 23.08 -2.46 33.27
N ALA A 31 23.32 -2.21 31.98
CA ALA A 31 24.03 -1.01 31.53
C ALA A 31 23.11 0.22 31.64
N ARG A 32 23.63 1.33 32.18
CA ARG A 32 22.84 2.53 32.51
C ARG A 32 23.31 3.76 31.74
N SER A 33 22.37 4.62 31.36
CA SER A 33 22.65 5.95 30.79
C SER A 33 21.70 6.99 31.38
N THR A 34 22.17 8.22 31.58
CA THR A 34 21.40 9.31 32.17
C THR A 34 21.17 10.42 31.13
N ALA A 35 19.97 10.98 31.12
CA ALA A 35 19.61 12.12 30.26
C ALA A 35 18.80 13.16 31.05
N SER A 36 18.72 14.38 30.50
CA SER A 36 17.94 15.49 31.06
C SER A 36 16.70 15.78 30.22
N VAL A 37 15.62 16.17 30.89
CA VAL A 37 14.38 16.67 30.29
C VAL A 37 14.18 18.11 30.73
N VAL A 38 13.99 18.99 29.76
CA VAL A 38 13.59 20.39 29.99
C VAL A 38 12.12 20.53 29.60
N VAL A 39 11.27 20.94 30.53
CA VAL A 39 9.86 21.19 30.31
C VAL A 39 9.59 22.69 30.37
N GLY A 40 9.21 23.29 29.25
CA GLY A 40 8.73 24.67 29.23
C GLY A 40 7.30 24.74 29.74
N ILE A 41 7.05 25.57 30.76
CA ILE A 41 5.73 25.80 31.35
C ILE A 41 5.28 27.19 30.92
N ALA A 42 4.33 27.23 29.99
CA ALA A 42 3.73 28.48 29.55
C ALA A 42 2.91 29.08 30.71
N SER A 43 2.99 30.39 30.90
CA SER A 43 2.07 31.10 31.79
C SER A 43 0.67 30.99 31.20
N ALA A 44 -0.29 30.50 31.98
CA ALA A 44 -1.69 30.55 31.58
C ALA A 44 -2.11 32.01 31.34
N PRO A 45 -2.79 32.33 30.22
CA PRO A 45 -3.29 33.69 29.99
C PRO A 45 -4.19 34.11 31.17
N GLY A 46 -4.03 35.37 31.61
CA GLY A 46 -4.74 35.90 32.79
C GLY A 46 -6.24 36.03 32.63
N THR A 47 -6.78 35.74 31.44
CA THR A 47 -8.20 35.68 31.13
C THR A 47 -8.42 34.45 30.27
N ASN A 48 -9.22 33.51 30.78
CA ASN A 48 -9.61 32.30 30.07
C ASN A 48 -10.54 32.67 28.91
N GLN A 49 -10.22 32.20 27.72
CA GLN A 49 -11.06 32.34 26.54
C GLN A 49 -12.05 31.18 26.47
N ASN A 50 -13.17 31.38 25.78
CA ASN A 50 -14.08 30.27 25.55
C ASN A 50 -13.52 29.37 24.44
N PRO A 51 -13.80 28.05 24.49
CA PRO A 51 -13.48 27.15 23.39
C PRO A 51 -14.24 27.55 22.13
N VAL A 52 -13.81 27.02 20.99
CA VAL A 52 -14.42 27.20 19.68
C VAL A 52 -14.87 25.83 19.19
N GLY A 53 -16.19 25.67 19.07
CA GLY A 53 -16.81 24.51 18.44
C GLY A 53 -16.94 24.72 16.93
N GLU A 54 -16.45 23.79 16.11
CA GLU A 54 -16.53 23.85 14.66
C GLU A 54 -17.69 23.00 14.09
N GLU A 55 -17.94 23.09 12.77
CA GLU A 55 -18.94 22.26 12.11
C GLU A 55 -18.32 20.93 11.66
N ASP A 56 -18.87 19.82 12.17
CA ASP A 56 -18.60 18.48 11.67
C ASP A 56 -19.61 18.08 10.60
N THR A 57 -19.17 17.29 9.62
CA THR A 57 -20.07 16.74 8.60
C THR A 57 -19.87 15.24 8.44
N VAL A 58 -20.98 14.50 8.49
CA VAL A 58 -21.01 13.06 8.24
C VAL A 58 -22.08 12.72 7.20
N THR A 59 -21.80 11.81 6.28
CA THR A 59 -22.75 11.37 5.24
C THR A 59 -23.02 9.88 5.38
N VAL A 60 -24.28 9.50 5.57
CA VAL A 60 -24.69 8.15 5.99
C VAL A 60 -25.92 7.67 5.25
N LEU A 61 -26.13 6.35 5.28
CA LEU A 61 -27.36 5.72 4.77
C LEU A 61 -28.54 5.93 5.74
N PRO A 62 -29.78 5.92 5.23
CA PRO A 62 -30.97 6.04 6.09
C PRO A 62 -31.05 4.92 7.14
N GLY A 63 -31.37 5.29 8.38
CA GLY A 63 -31.54 4.34 9.49
C GLY A 63 -30.25 3.77 10.09
N ARG A 64 -29.07 4.24 9.66
CA ARG A 64 -27.77 3.75 10.16
C ARG A 64 -27.49 4.30 11.56
N HIS A 65 -27.01 3.45 12.46
CA HIS A 65 -26.43 3.88 13.74
C HIS A 65 -25.00 4.36 13.51
N ILE A 66 -24.65 5.55 14.01
CA ILE A 66 -23.34 6.14 13.82
C ILE A 66 -22.76 6.67 15.12
N ALA A 67 -21.43 6.65 15.21
CA ALA A 67 -20.65 7.38 16.20
C ALA A 67 -19.76 8.40 15.48
N ALA A 68 -19.88 9.68 15.83
CA ALA A 68 -19.06 10.75 15.26
C ALA A 68 -18.20 11.39 16.35
N ASP A 69 -16.88 11.39 16.19
CA ASP A 69 -15.97 12.17 17.04
C ASP A 69 -16.09 13.65 16.63
N VAL A 70 -16.79 14.41 17.46
CA VAL A 70 -17.10 15.84 17.23
C VAL A 70 -16.10 16.77 17.90
N LEU A 71 -15.12 16.24 18.66
CA LEU A 71 -14.12 17.05 19.34
C LEU A 71 -12.85 17.23 18.50
N THR A 72 -12.71 16.47 17.41
CA THR A 72 -11.48 16.40 16.61
C THR A 72 -11.08 17.74 15.98
N ASN A 73 -12.06 18.55 15.58
CA ASN A 73 -11.88 19.88 14.98
C ASN A 73 -12.12 21.04 15.96
N ASP A 74 -12.57 20.75 17.19
CA ASP A 74 -12.80 21.75 18.21
C ASP A 74 -11.49 22.17 18.87
N SER A 75 -11.38 23.44 19.24
CA SER A 75 -10.14 23.98 19.80
C SER A 75 -10.39 25.00 20.88
N ASP A 76 -9.42 25.17 21.77
CA ASP A 76 -9.40 26.25 22.74
C ASP A 76 -8.26 27.23 22.41
N PRO A 77 -8.53 28.55 22.34
CA PRO A 77 -7.50 29.56 22.06
C PRO A 77 -6.32 29.58 23.04
N ASP A 78 -6.53 29.12 24.28
CA ASP A 78 -5.52 29.05 25.32
C ASP A 78 -4.78 27.69 25.31
N GLY A 79 -5.19 26.77 24.43
CA GLY A 79 -4.62 25.43 24.29
C GLY A 79 -5.09 24.43 25.34
N ASP A 80 -6.16 24.77 26.08
CA ASP A 80 -6.78 23.88 27.06
C ASP A 80 -7.53 22.72 26.36
N PRO A 81 -7.55 21.51 26.95
CA PRO A 81 -8.26 20.38 26.37
C PRO A 81 -9.78 20.60 26.40
N VAL A 82 -10.43 20.35 25.27
CA VAL A 82 -11.88 20.53 25.11
C VAL A 82 -12.61 19.22 25.43
N THR A 83 -13.73 19.32 26.15
CA THR A 83 -14.58 18.19 26.57
C THR A 83 -16.05 18.44 26.27
N LEU A 84 -16.84 17.40 26.04
CA LEU A 84 -18.28 17.53 25.80
C LEU A 84 -19.04 17.85 27.10
N THR A 85 -20.00 18.77 27.01
CA THR A 85 -20.91 19.13 28.10
C THR A 85 -22.30 18.56 27.83
N GLY A 86 -22.77 17.64 28.69
CA GLY A 86 -24.10 17.03 28.61
C GLY A 86 -24.13 15.56 29.06
N ASN A 87 -25.33 15.04 29.36
CA ASN A 87 -25.50 13.66 29.82
C ASN A 87 -25.35 12.67 28.65
N GLY A 88 -24.15 12.10 28.47
CA GLY A 88 -23.99 10.79 27.84
C GLY A 88 -23.22 10.71 26.51
N LEU A 89 -22.59 11.78 26.03
CA LEU A 89 -21.66 11.67 24.90
C LEU A 89 -20.24 11.45 25.43
N GLU A 90 -19.76 10.21 25.42
CA GLU A 90 -18.35 9.86 25.68
C GLU A 90 -17.53 10.14 24.42
N ALA A 91 -16.88 11.30 24.30
CA ALA A 91 -16.00 11.73 23.18
C ALA A 91 -16.58 11.67 21.75
N ALA A 92 -17.65 10.91 21.52
CA ALA A 92 -18.33 10.67 20.27
C ALA A 92 -19.85 10.81 20.45
N ALA A 93 -20.49 11.44 19.48
CA ALA A 93 -21.94 11.52 19.37
C ALA A 93 -22.50 10.24 18.75
N GLU A 94 -23.06 9.37 19.59
CA GLU A 94 -23.84 8.23 19.12
C GLU A 94 -25.25 8.66 18.76
N LEU A 95 -25.67 8.43 17.51
CA LEU A 95 -27.01 8.74 17.03
C LEU A 95 -27.46 7.79 15.94
N THR A 96 -28.78 7.62 15.81
CA THR A 96 -29.39 6.88 14.69
C THR A 96 -29.83 7.88 13.61
N ALA A 97 -29.33 7.70 12.40
CA ALA A 97 -29.71 8.51 11.25
C ALA A 97 -31.21 8.34 10.92
N PRO A 98 -31.93 9.40 10.57
CA PRO A 98 -33.32 9.32 10.12
C PRO A 98 -33.52 8.32 8.98
N ALA A 99 -34.70 7.69 8.93
CA ALA A 99 -35.08 6.80 7.83
C ALA A 99 -35.38 7.55 6.52
N ALA A 100 -35.68 8.85 6.59
CA ALA A 100 -35.91 9.69 5.42
C ALA A 100 -34.61 10.40 5.00
N PRO A 101 -34.28 10.47 3.69
CA PRO A 101 -33.18 11.29 3.20
C PRO A 101 -33.35 12.76 3.57
N GLY A 102 -32.26 13.43 3.92
CA GLY A 102 -32.28 14.82 4.36
C GLY A 102 -31.04 15.19 5.15
N THR A 103 -30.96 16.45 5.59
CA THR A 103 -29.88 16.94 6.45
C THR A 103 -30.44 17.25 7.84
N VAL A 104 -29.79 16.72 8.87
CA VAL A 104 -30.09 17.00 10.28
C VAL A 104 -28.88 17.68 10.89
N ILE A 105 -29.12 18.72 11.68
CA ILE A 105 -28.08 19.43 12.43
C ILE A 105 -28.29 19.08 13.91
N VAL A 106 -27.25 18.55 14.54
CA VAL A 106 -27.19 18.23 15.96
C VAL A 106 -26.27 19.24 16.63
N TYR A 107 -26.75 19.87 17.68
CA TYR A 107 -25.95 20.79 18.49
C TYR A 107 -25.34 20.04 19.66
N TYR A 108 -24.06 20.27 19.94
CA TYR A 108 -23.38 19.72 21.10
C TYR A 108 -22.63 20.83 21.84
N GLY A 109 -22.53 20.70 23.17
CA GLY A 109 -21.83 21.64 24.02
C GLY A 109 -20.40 21.20 24.27
N VAL A 110 -19.47 22.16 24.29
CA VAL A 110 -18.07 21.95 24.65
C VAL A 110 -17.64 22.84 25.80
N SER A 111 -16.70 22.34 26.62
CA SER A 111 -16.11 23.07 27.74
C SER A 111 -14.62 22.79 27.87
N ASP A 112 -13.88 23.82 28.28
CA ASP A 112 -12.45 23.83 28.58
C ASP A 112 -12.11 23.37 30.02
N GLY A 113 -13.13 23.05 30.84
CA GLY A 113 -12.95 22.70 32.25
C GLY A 113 -12.54 23.85 33.18
N ARG A 114 -12.35 25.06 32.64
CA ARG A 114 -12.01 26.31 33.36
C ARG A 114 -13.17 27.30 33.40
N GLY A 115 -14.32 26.90 32.86
CA GLY A 115 -15.59 27.63 32.92
C GLY A 115 -15.97 28.29 31.59
N GLY A 116 -15.11 28.20 30.57
CA GLY A 116 -15.48 28.53 29.20
C GLY A 116 -16.32 27.41 28.59
N THR A 117 -17.29 27.83 27.79
CA THR A 117 -18.20 26.92 27.08
C THR A 117 -18.49 27.45 25.69
N ALA A 118 -18.68 26.54 24.73
CA ALA A 118 -19.17 26.86 23.40
C ALA A 118 -20.10 25.76 22.86
N VAL A 119 -20.66 26.00 21.68
CA VAL A 119 -21.56 25.08 20.99
C VAL A 119 -20.97 24.82 19.61
N GLY A 120 -20.74 23.53 19.30
CA GLY A 120 -20.41 23.05 17.95
C GLY A 120 -21.62 22.43 17.27
N THR A 121 -21.49 22.09 15.98
CA THR A 121 -22.59 21.53 15.19
C THR A 121 -22.17 20.33 14.37
N LEU A 122 -22.87 19.22 14.54
CA LEU A 122 -22.74 18.04 13.69
C LEU A 122 -23.84 18.01 12.62
N LYS A 123 -23.43 18.14 11.36
CA LYS A 123 -24.30 18.06 10.19
C LYS A 123 -24.33 16.65 9.61
N VAL A 124 -25.42 15.95 9.87
CA VAL A 124 -25.68 14.59 9.38
C VAL A 124 -26.44 14.67 8.06
N THR A 125 -25.82 14.24 6.97
CA THR A 125 -26.44 14.17 5.64
C THR A 125 -26.84 12.73 5.32
N VAL A 126 -28.14 12.46 5.32
CA VAL A 126 -28.71 11.15 5.02
C VAL A 126 -29.04 11.06 3.54
N ARG A 127 -28.40 10.13 2.83
CA ARG A 127 -28.63 9.90 1.41
C ARG A 127 -28.67 8.41 1.09
N THR A 128 -29.55 8.00 0.17
CA THR A 128 -29.66 6.60 -0.27
C THR A 128 -28.48 6.14 -1.13
N ASP A 129 -27.73 7.09 -1.71
CA ASP A 129 -26.53 6.85 -2.51
C ASP A 129 -25.23 7.13 -1.75
N ALA A 130 -25.30 7.23 -0.40
CA ALA A 130 -24.11 7.38 0.42
C ALA A 130 -23.13 6.19 0.20
N PRO A 131 -21.83 6.45 0.00
CA PRO A 131 -20.84 5.39 -0.13
C PRO A 131 -20.80 4.54 1.15
N LYS A 132 -20.83 3.22 1.00
CA LYS A 132 -20.55 2.31 2.11
C LYS A 132 -19.05 2.28 2.34
N LEU A 133 -18.61 2.70 3.51
CA LEU A 133 -17.21 2.67 3.89
C LEU A 133 -16.92 1.35 4.60
N PRO A 134 -15.84 0.63 4.24
CA PRO A 134 -15.43 -0.53 5.01
C PRO A 134 -14.91 -0.09 6.39
N PRO A 135 -15.04 -0.93 7.43
CA PRO A 135 -14.39 -0.68 8.70
C PRO A 135 -12.86 -0.74 8.56
N ILE A 136 -12.17 0.01 9.41
CA ILE A 136 -10.72 0.13 9.45
C ILE A 136 -10.23 -0.70 10.64
N ALA A 137 -9.61 -1.84 10.34
CA ALA A 137 -8.94 -2.65 11.35
C ALA A 137 -7.55 -2.09 11.66
N ARG A 138 -7.15 -2.07 12.94
CA ARG A 138 -5.84 -1.63 13.40
C ARG A 138 -5.09 -2.74 14.13
N ASP A 139 -3.78 -2.81 13.89
CA ASP A 139 -2.95 -3.84 14.51
C ASP A 139 -2.93 -3.72 16.05
N ASP A 140 -3.30 -4.80 16.74
CA ASP A 140 -3.10 -4.95 18.17
C ASP A 140 -1.67 -5.39 18.51
N ARG A 141 -1.13 -4.87 19.60
CA ARG A 141 0.17 -5.31 20.13
C ARG A 141 0.03 -5.71 21.58
N VAL A 142 0.54 -6.90 21.90
CA VAL A 142 0.69 -7.38 23.27
C VAL A 142 2.15 -7.25 23.68
N THR A 143 2.41 -6.53 24.76
CA THR A 143 3.75 -6.30 25.29
C THR A 143 4.22 -7.46 26.16
N PHE A 144 5.54 -7.58 26.34
CA PHE A 144 6.12 -8.61 27.20
C PHE A 144 5.60 -8.53 28.64
N ALA A 145 5.43 -7.31 29.16
CA ALA A 145 4.89 -7.07 30.49
C ALA A 145 3.46 -7.63 30.66
N GLU A 146 2.64 -7.56 29.61
CA GLU A 146 1.26 -8.08 29.65
C GLU A 146 1.21 -9.62 29.65
N THR A 147 2.22 -10.27 29.09
CA THR A 147 2.36 -11.74 29.04
C THR A 147 3.13 -12.35 30.21
N LEU A 148 3.80 -11.54 31.04
CA LEU A 148 4.70 -12.05 32.07
C LEU A 148 3.94 -12.92 33.10
N GLY A 149 4.39 -14.16 33.25
CA GLY A 149 3.81 -15.12 34.19
C GLY A 149 2.42 -15.65 33.79
N LYS A 150 1.93 -15.32 32.60
CA LYS A 150 0.64 -15.79 32.07
C LYS A 150 0.84 -16.80 30.95
N THR A 151 -0.01 -17.81 30.90
CA THR A 151 -0.07 -18.78 29.80
C THR A 151 -1.02 -18.34 28.67
N ALA A 152 -1.86 -17.33 28.93
CA ALA A 152 -2.78 -16.73 27.97
C ALA A 152 -3.03 -15.25 28.30
N VAL A 153 -3.31 -14.46 27.27
CA VAL A 153 -3.67 -13.04 27.39
C VAL A 153 -4.95 -12.78 26.60
N TYR A 154 -5.88 -12.05 27.20
CA TYR A 154 -7.08 -11.56 26.51
C TYR A 154 -6.72 -10.30 25.73
N VAL A 155 -6.95 -10.31 24.41
CA VAL A 155 -6.66 -9.18 23.51
C VAL A 155 -7.99 -8.66 22.96
N PRO A 156 -8.46 -7.47 23.38
CA PRO A 156 -9.69 -6.89 22.87
C PRO A 156 -9.46 -6.27 21.48
N VAL A 157 -9.50 -7.10 20.44
CA VAL A 157 -9.10 -6.71 19.06
C VAL A 157 -9.94 -5.61 18.42
N LEU A 158 -11.18 -5.40 18.88
CA LEU A 158 -12.04 -4.34 18.35
C LEU A 158 -11.82 -2.98 19.04
N LYS A 159 -10.94 -2.91 20.05
CA LYS A 159 -10.81 -1.70 20.89
C LYS A 159 -10.21 -0.52 20.12
N ASN A 160 -9.34 -0.79 19.16
CA ASN A 160 -8.62 0.19 18.34
C ASN A 160 -9.15 0.26 16.90
N ASP A 161 -10.17 -0.53 16.57
CA ASP A 161 -10.81 -0.57 15.26
C ASP A 161 -11.85 0.54 15.12
N GLU A 162 -12.09 0.99 13.88
CA GLU A 162 -13.01 2.09 13.57
C GLU A 162 -14.02 1.70 12.49
N ASP A 163 -15.23 2.24 12.59
CA ASP A 163 -16.26 2.16 11.55
C ASP A 163 -16.63 3.59 11.12
N ALA A 164 -16.14 4.00 9.94
CA ALA A 164 -16.28 5.38 9.46
C ALA A 164 -17.72 5.77 9.09
N ASP A 165 -18.60 4.78 8.85
CA ASP A 165 -20.03 5.02 8.55
C ASP A 165 -20.97 4.31 9.54
N GLY A 166 -20.45 3.93 10.71
CA GLY A 166 -21.17 3.14 11.71
C GLY A 166 -20.68 3.33 13.14
N VAL A 167 -20.80 2.27 13.94
CA VAL A 167 -20.39 2.23 15.35
C VAL A 167 -19.42 1.07 15.52
N ALA A 168 -18.21 1.33 16.02
CA ALA A 168 -17.18 0.31 16.20
C ALA A 168 -17.65 -0.87 17.09
N ALA A 169 -18.55 -0.62 18.04
CA ALA A 169 -19.13 -1.64 18.91
C ALA A 169 -20.00 -2.69 18.17
N GLU A 170 -20.47 -2.39 16.95
CA GLU A 170 -21.25 -3.33 16.13
C GLU A 170 -20.37 -4.22 15.23
N LEU A 171 -19.05 -4.02 15.25
CA LEU A 171 -18.13 -4.80 14.43
C LEU A 171 -18.11 -6.27 14.86
N ALA A 172 -18.12 -7.16 13.87
CA ALA A 172 -18.07 -8.60 14.08
C ALA A 172 -16.69 -9.14 13.69
N ILE A 173 -16.09 -9.90 14.60
CA ILE A 173 -14.83 -10.59 14.34
C ILE A 173 -15.12 -11.84 13.50
N SER A 174 -14.45 -11.97 12.37
CA SER A 174 -14.47 -13.19 11.56
C SER A 174 -13.05 -13.68 11.34
N PHE A 175 -12.77 -14.91 11.76
CA PHE A 175 -11.51 -15.58 11.43
C PHE A 175 -11.64 -16.26 10.07
N PRO A 176 -10.62 -16.22 9.19
CA PRO A 176 -10.59 -17.09 8.03
C PRO A 176 -10.70 -18.54 8.52
N GLN A 177 -11.76 -19.25 8.11
CA GLN A 177 -12.07 -20.62 8.55
C GLN A 177 -11.09 -21.67 8.00
N ARG A 178 -9.78 -21.45 8.09
CA ARG A 178 -8.77 -22.36 7.50
C ARG A 178 -8.75 -23.71 8.20
N ILE A 179 -8.77 -23.74 9.54
CA ILE A 179 -8.81 -25.00 10.31
C ILE A 179 -10.13 -25.75 10.09
N ALA A 180 -11.27 -25.03 10.10
CA ALA A 180 -12.57 -25.66 9.88
C ALA A 180 -12.72 -26.18 8.43
N SER A 181 -12.20 -25.44 7.44
CA SER A 181 -12.11 -25.90 6.05
C SER A 181 -11.21 -27.12 5.92
N LEU A 182 -10.06 -27.13 6.59
CA LEU A 182 -9.14 -28.28 6.63
C LEU A 182 -9.90 -29.52 7.13
N LEU A 183 -10.57 -29.42 8.29
CA LEU A 183 -11.26 -30.54 8.93
C LEU A 183 -12.53 -31.01 8.20
N ASN A 184 -13.24 -30.11 7.50
CA ASN A 184 -14.48 -30.43 6.78
C ASN A 184 -14.26 -30.86 5.32
N SER A 185 -13.04 -30.73 4.80
CA SER A 185 -12.70 -31.15 3.44
C SER A 185 -12.65 -32.68 3.31
N LYS A 186 -13.03 -33.22 2.14
CA LYS A 186 -12.92 -34.67 1.86
C LYS A 186 -11.47 -35.18 1.99
N GLN A 187 -10.52 -34.31 1.74
CA GLN A 187 -9.10 -34.56 1.88
C GLN A 187 -8.47 -33.31 2.48
N MET A 188 -7.87 -33.46 3.66
CA MET A 188 -7.16 -32.38 4.33
C MET A 188 -5.99 -31.94 3.43
N VAL A 189 -5.99 -30.67 3.03
CA VAL A 189 -4.89 -30.04 2.29
C VAL A 189 -4.57 -28.76 3.02
N GLY A 190 -3.35 -28.67 3.55
CA GLY A 190 -2.90 -27.57 4.40
C GLY A 190 -1.38 -27.57 4.53
N ASP A 191 -0.85 -26.48 5.07
CA ASP A 191 0.55 -26.37 5.49
C ASP A 191 0.76 -27.02 6.87
N ASP A 192 2.02 -27.15 7.25
CA ASP A 192 2.42 -27.72 8.53
C ASP A 192 1.88 -26.96 9.75
N GLU A 193 1.76 -25.64 9.65
CA GLU A 193 1.11 -24.79 10.65
C GLU A 193 -0.34 -25.21 10.89
N GLN A 194 -1.12 -25.40 9.82
CA GLN A 194 -2.52 -25.80 9.91
C GLN A 194 -2.68 -27.20 10.49
N TYR A 195 -1.83 -28.17 10.10
CA TYR A 195 -1.85 -29.52 10.67
C TYR A 195 -1.45 -29.53 12.14
N ALA A 196 -0.41 -28.76 12.51
CA ALA A 196 0.05 -28.66 13.88
C ALA A 196 -1.02 -28.03 14.80
N VAL A 197 -1.64 -26.94 14.35
CA VAL A 197 -2.72 -26.28 15.10
C VAL A 197 -3.93 -27.22 15.22
N ALA A 198 -4.32 -27.91 14.15
CA ALA A 198 -5.45 -28.85 14.20
C ALA A 198 -5.22 -29.98 15.20
N MET A 199 -4.04 -30.62 15.18
CA MET A 199 -3.70 -31.67 16.14
C MET A 199 -3.64 -31.13 17.58
N ALA A 200 -3.02 -29.97 17.80
CA ALA A 200 -2.93 -29.37 19.14
C ALA A 200 -4.31 -29.05 19.72
N LEU A 201 -5.24 -28.55 18.89
CA LEU A 201 -6.62 -28.30 19.30
C LEU A 201 -7.36 -29.59 19.63
N MET A 202 -7.24 -30.63 18.80
CA MET A 202 -7.85 -31.94 19.08
C MET A 202 -7.29 -32.59 20.36
N ALA A 203 -5.98 -32.49 20.58
CA ALA A 203 -5.35 -33.01 21.80
C ALA A 203 -5.84 -32.27 23.05
N ARG A 204 -5.95 -30.93 22.99
CA ARG A 204 -6.46 -30.12 24.09
C ARG A 204 -7.94 -30.39 24.38
N GLU A 205 -8.75 -30.64 23.35
CA GLU A 205 -10.15 -31.03 23.51
C GLU A 205 -10.29 -32.37 24.25
N LEU A 206 -9.35 -33.29 24.03
CA LEU A 206 -9.24 -34.55 24.77
C LEU A 206 -8.61 -34.40 26.17
N GLY A 207 -8.35 -33.16 26.62
CA GLY A 207 -7.73 -32.87 27.91
C GLY A 207 -6.22 -33.14 27.98
N ILE A 208 -5.56 -33.35 26.83
CA ILE A 208 -4.13 -33.59 26.75
C ILE A 208 -3.40 -32.24 26.54
N PRO A 209 -2.46 -31.85 27.42
CA PRO A 209 -1.71 -30.61 27.23
C PRO A 209 -0.82 -30.73 25.99
N ALA A 210 -1.13 -29.96 24.96
CA ALA A 210 -0.36 -29.86 23.72
C ALA A 210 0.02 -28.40 23.44
N ARG A 211 1.14 -28.17 22.76
CA ARG A 211 1.57 -26.85 22.28
C ARG A 211 2.12 -26.95 20.87
N VAL A 212 1.97 -25.89 20.08
CA VAL A 212 2.58 -25.77 18.76
C VAL A 212 3.94 -25.11 18.94
N VAL A 213 4.96 -25.66 18.28
CA VAL A 213 6.32 -25.13 18.26
C VAL A 213 6.70 -24.92 16.81
N MET A 214 7.36 -23.79 16.54
CA MET A 214 7.92 -23.46 15.24
C MET A 214 9.44 -23.38 15.37
N GLY A 215 10.17 -23.92 14.41
CA GLY A 215 11.61 -23.93 14.43
C GLY A 215 12.20 -24.56 13.18
N PHE A 216 13.51 -24.77 13.18
CA PHE A 216 14.22 -25.34 12.06
C PHE A 216 14.43 -26.83 12.27
N TYR A 217 13.96 -27.66 11.33
CA TYR A 217 14.24 -29.09 11.35
C TYR A 217 15.11 -29.43 10.13
N PRO A 218 16.39 -29.83 10.31
CA PRO A 218 17.24 -30.16 9.18
C PRO A 218 16.69 -31.40 8.47
N ASP A 219 16.45 -31.30 7.17
CA ASP A 219 15.98 -32.41 6.35
C ASP A 219 16.91 -33.64 6.58
N PRO A 220 16.38 -34.79 7.03
CA PRO A 220 17.18 -36.00 7.25
C PRO A 220 17.87 -36.52 5.99
N LYS A 221 17.49 -36.03 4.79
CA LYS A 221 18.15 -36.33 3.52
C LYS A 221 19.36 -35.43 3.23
N LYS A 222 19.54 -34.31 3.93
CA LYS A 222 20.74 -33.46 3.82
C LYS A 222 21.86 -34.05 4.69
N PRO A 223 23.11 -34.16 4.18
CA PRO A 223 24.20 -34.76 4.94
C PRO A 223 24.52 -33.92 6.18
N GLN A 224 24.30 -34.49 7.37
CA GLN A 224 24.65 -33.86 8.64
C GLN A 224 26.17 -33.95 8.85
N GLY A 225 26.89 -32.90 8.46
CA GLY A 225 28.27 -32.67 8.86
C GLY A 225 28.34 -31.87 10.16
N SER A 226 29.40 -32.03 10.95
CA SER A 226 29.66 -31.28 12.19
C SER A 226 30.07 -29.81 11.95
N GLY A 227 29.60 -29.19 10.87
CA GLY A 227 29.93 -27.83 10.44
C GLY A 227 28.71 -26.90 10.47
N ALA A 228 28.92 -25.65 10.06
CA ALA A 228 27.83 -24.68 9.92
C ALA A 228 26.76 -25.21 8.95
N VAL A 229 25.51 -25.28 9.41
CA VAL A 229 24.36 -25.71 8.62
C VAL A 229 23.72 -24.47 7.99
N GLU A 230 23.65 -24.45 6.67
CA GLU A 230 22.89 -23.43 5.93
C GLU A 230 21.40 -23.77 6.05
N LEU A 231 20.64 -22.88 6.69
CA LEU A 231 19.20 -23.00 6.86
C LEU A 231 18.52 -21.95 5.99
N THR A 232 17.54 -22.37 5.19
CA THR A 232 16.69 -21.46 4.41
C THR A 232 15.30 -21.35 5.03
N GLY A 233 14.47 -20.46 4.50
CA GLY A 233 13.07 -20.36 4.90
C GLY A 233 12.28 -21.66 4.68
N ASP A 234 12.71 -22.50 3.74
CA ASP A 234 12.09 -23.79 3.46
C ASP A 234 12.35 -24.83 4.56
N ASP A 235 13.33 -24.60 5.44
CA ASP A 235 13.64 -25.48 6.57
C ASP A 235 12.85 -25.09 7.85
N VAL A 236 12.02 -24.05 7.79
CA VAL A 236 11.12 -23.64 8.88
C VAL A 236 9.91 -24.58 8.89
N HIS A 237 9.72 -25.26 10.02
CA HIS A 237 8.60 -26.18 10.20
C HIS A 237 7.84 -25.92 11.50
N ALA A 238 6.54 -26.20 11.46
CA ALA A 238 5.67 -26.23 12.63
C ALA A 238 5.35 -27.68 13.07
N TRP A 239 5.50 -27.98 14.36
CA TRP A 239 5.16 -29.28 14.95
C TRP A 239 4.42 -29.14 16.27
N VAL A 240 3.89 -30.26 16.77
CA VAL A 240 3.15 -30.30 18.03
C VAL A 240 3.99 -30.99 19.09
N GLU A 241 4.11 -30.40 20.27
CA GLU A 241 4.63 -31.08 21.44
C GLU A 241 3.50 -31.42 22.39
N VAL A 242 3.45 -32.69 22.79
CA VAL A 242 2.43 -33.21 23.70
C VAL A 242 3.09 -33.58 25.02
N ALA A 243 2.51 -33.13 26.13
CA ALA A 243 3.03 -33.40 27.46
C ALA A 243 2.56 -34.79 27.96
N PHE A 244 3.52 -35.68 28.22
CA PHE A 244 3.26 -36.98 28.83
C PHE A 244 3.87 -37.05 30.23
N ALA A 245 3.13 -37.66 31.16
CA ALA A 245 3.62 -37.94 32.50
C ALA A 245 4.86 -38.85 32.43
N GLY A 246 5.99 -38.38 32.96
CA GLY A 246 7.26 -39.11 33.00
C GLY A 246 8.18 -38.92 31.78
N ALA A 247 7.67 -38.46 30.64
CA ALA A 247 8.46 -38.22 29.42
C ALA A 247 8.61 -36.73 29.05
N GLY A 248 7.85 -35.83 29.71
CA GLY A 248 7.89 -34.40 29.40
C GLY A 248 7.21 -34.07 28.08
N TRP A 249 7.73 -33.07 27.36
CA TRP A 249 7.21 -32.64 26.06
C TRP A 249 7.80 -33.50 24.95
N VAL A 250 6.94 -34.25 24.25
CA VAL A 250 7.34 -35.14 23.16
C VAL A 250 6.87 -34.54 21.82
N PRO A 251 7.76 -34.39 20.82
CA PRO A 251 7.42 -33.81 19.53
C PRO A 251 6.70 -34.82 18.61
N PHE A 252 5.67 -34.35 17.92
CA PHE A 252 4.90 -35.04 16.90
C PHE A 252 4.78 -34.15 15.66
N ASN A 253 5.04 -34.73 14.50
CA ASN A 253 4.79 -34.08 13.21
C ASN A 253 3.50 -34.63 12.61
N PRO A 254 2.38 -33.87 12.64
CA PRO A 254 1.12 -34.29 12.05
C PRO A 254 1.05 -34.11 10.53
N THR A 255 2.02 -33.41 9.94
CA THR A 255 2.01 -33.08 8.51
C THR A 255 2.30 -34.32 7.67
N PRO A 256 1.40 -34.72 6.76
CA PRO A 256 1.65 -35.84 5.86
C PRO A 256 2.75 -35.50 4.85
N SER A 257 3.35 -36.51 4.23
CA SER A 257 4.34 -36.30 3.16
C SER A 257 3.71 -35.61 1.95
N GLU A 258 4.45 -34.72 1.29
CA GLU A 258 4.01 -34.03 0.08
C GLU A 258 3.80 -35.01 -1.09
N ASP A 259 2.54 -35.31 -1.39
CA ASP A 259 2.16 -36.06 -2.57
C ASP A 259 1.89 -35.07 -3.72
N ASN A 260 2.89 -34.88 -4.59
CA ASN A 260 2.80 -34.01 -5.78
C ASN A 260 1.90 -34.58 -6.91
N VAL A 261 0.92 -35.43 -6.59
CA VAL A 261 0.04 -36.05 -7.58
C VAL A 261 -1.15 -35.13 -7.86
N PRO A 262 -1.29 -34.56 -9.08
CA PRO A 262 -2.43 -33.71 -9.40
C PRO A 262 -3.73 -34.49 -9.32
N ILE A 263 -4.69 -34.00 -8.53
CA ILE A 263 -6.04 -34.56 -8.49
C ILE A 263 -6.72 -34.22 -9.83
N PRO A 264 -7.22 -35.22 -10.59
CA PRO A 264 -7.98 -34.93 -11.81
C PRO A 264 -9.24 -34.12 -11.44
N PRO A 265 -9.54 -33.01 -12.14
CA PRO A 265 -10.81 -32.34 -11.94
C PRO A 265 -11.97 -33.31 -12.24
N ASP A 266 -13.05 -33.21 -11.47
CA ASP A 266 -14.28 -33.96 -11.74
C ASP A 266 -14.64 -33.81 -13.23
N PRO A 267 -14.88 -34.93 -13.96
CA PRO A 267 -15.15 -34.86 -15.38
C PRO A 267 -16.40 -34.03 -15.63
N GLN A 268 -16.20 -32.82 -16.15
CA GLN A 268 -17.26 -31.94 -16.63
C GLN A 268 -18.15 -32.71 -17.63
N PRO A 269 -19.48 -32.70 -17.47
CA PRO A 269 -20.37 -33.35 -18.42
C PRO A 269 -20.18 -32.68 -19.79
N LYS A 270 -19.62 -33.41 -20.76
CA LYS A 270 -19.48 -32.94 -22.14
C LYS A 270 -20.87 -32.58 -22.66
N SER A 271 -21.06 -31.32 -23.04
CA SER A 271 -22.28 -30.87 -23.71
C SER A 271 -22.46 -31.65 -25.02
N LYS A 272 -23.64 -32.26 -25.20
CA LYS A 272 -24.03 -32.87 -26.47
C LYS A 272 -24.28 -31.74 -27.47
N PRO A 273 -23.61 -31.69 -28.62
CA PRO A 273 -23.90 -30.69 -29.62
C PRO A 273 -25.31 -30.91 -30.21
N GLU A 274 -26.09 -29.84 -30.30
CA GLU A 274 -27.39 -29.86 -30.98
C GLU A 274 -27.21 -30.03 -32.50
N PRO A 275 -28.13 -30.75 -33.18
CA PRO A 275 -28.04 -31.01 -34.60
C PRO A 275 -28.16 -29.72 -35.42
N GLN A 276 -27.18 -29.50 -36.31
CA GLN A 276 -27.16 -28.36 -37.22
C GLN A 276 -28.33 -28.41 -38.21
N VAL A 277 -29.06 -27.31 -38.32
CA VAL A 277 -30.12 -27.13 -39.30
C VAL A 277 -29.49 -26.77 -40.65
N LEU A 278 -29.67 -27.61 -41.67
CA LEU A 278 -29.23 -27.35 -43.03
C LEU A 278 -30.08 -26.21 -43.64
N GLN A 279 -29.43 -25.10 -44.02
CA GLN A 279 -30.08 -24.03 -44.76
C GLN A 279 -30.19 -24.40 -46.26
N PRO A 280 -31.31 -24.14 -46.94
CA PRO A 280 -31.45 -24.37 -48.37
C PRO A 280 -30.57 -23.42 -49.20
N PRO A 281 -30.04 -23.85 -50.35
CA PRO A 281 -29.20 -23.01 -51.20
C PRO A 281 -30.02 -21.91 -51.92
N PRO A 282 -29.42 -20.73 -52.14
CA PRO A 282 -30.07 -19.63 -52.85
C PRO A 282 -30.19 -19.89 -54.37
N PRO A 283 -31.21 -19.35 -55.04
CA PRO A 283 -31.46 -19.59 -56.47
C PRO A 283 -30.42 -18.89 -57.38
N PRO A 284 -30.20 -19.40 -58.61
CA PRO A 284 -29.17 -18.88 -59.52
C PRO A 284 -29.55 -17.50 -60.09
N GLN A 285 -28.60 -16.56 -60.09
CA GLN A 285 -28.74 -15.27 -60.78
C GLN A 285 -28.36 -15.40 -62.27
N ALA A 286 -29.10 -14.69 -63.13
CA ALA A 286 -28.89 -14.63 -64.57
C ALA A 286 -27.60 -13.84 -64.95
N PRO A 287 -26.99 -14.10 -66.11
CA PRO A 287 -25.72 -13.47 -66.50
C PRO A 287 -25.90 -11.97 -66.81
N ALA A 288 -24.91 -11.16 -66.40
CA ALA A 288 -24.86 -9.74 -66.70
C ALA A 288 -24.41 -9.47 -68.15
N GLU A 289 -25.14 -8.61 -68.86
CA GLU A 289 -24.72 -7.99 -70.11
C GLU A 289 -23.68 -6.89 -69.85
N LEU A 290 -22.62 -6.85 -70.66
CA LEU A 290 -21.60 -5.80 -70.68
C LEU A 290 -21.94 -4.75 -71.75
N PRO A 291 -21.92 -3.44 -71.47
CA PRO A 291 -21.82 -2.41 -72.50
C PRO A 291 -20.35 -2.06 -72.83
N PRO A 292 -20.08 -1.53 -74.04
CA PRO A 292 -18.75 -1.51 -74.65
C PRO A 292 -17.93 -0.24 -74.38
N ASP A 293 -16.66 -0.34 -74.77
CA ASP A 293 -15.57 0.65 -74.80
C ASP A 293 -15.95 2.11 -75.06
N SER A 294 -15.25 3.02 -74.37
CA SER A 294 -15.06 4.41 -74.80
C SER A 294 -13.64 4.86 -74.40
N ALA A 295 -12.88 5.32 -75.40
CA ALA A 295 -11.48 5.74 -75.34
C ALA A 295 -11.25 6.99 -74.47
N PRO A 296 -10.00 7.29 -74.04
CA PRO A 296 -9.70 8.48 -73.25
C PRO A 296 -9.41 9.69 -74.14
N ASP A 297 -10.09 10.80 -73.87
CA ASP A 297 -9.72 12.14 -74.34
C ASP A 297 -8.76 12.81 -73.35
N ALA A 298 -7.77 13.49 -73.92
CA ALA A 298 -6.81 14.34 -73.23
C ALA A 298 -7.36 15.77 -73.10
N GLN A 299 -7.17 16.40 -71.94
CA GLN A 299 -7.26 17.84 -71.61
C GLN A 299 -6.91 17.94 -70.10
N ASP A 300 -6.25 18.93 -69.51
CA ASP A 300 -5.56 20.13 -69.94
C ASP A 300 -4.61 20.52 -68.78
N ALA A 301 -3.52 21.22 -69.08
CA ALA A 301 -2.58 21.72 -68.09
C ALA A 301 -3.05 23.06 -67.53
N GLU A 302 -3.40 23.11 -66.24
CA GLU A 302 -3.74 24.34 -65.53
C GLU A 302 -2.55 24.83 -64.69
N GLN A 303 -2.11 26.06 -64.98
CA GLN A 303 -0.97 26.74 -64.36
C GLN A 303 -1.28 27.11 -62.89
N ASN A 304 -0.60 26.44 -61.95
CA ASN A 304 -0.60 26.83 -60.54
C ASN A 304 0.45 27.92 -60.26
N GLN A 305 0.00 29.13 -59.93
CA GLN A 305 0.85 30.15 -59.31
C GLN A 305 1.25 29.68 -57.89
N PRO A 306 2.51 29.85 -57.44
CA PRO A 306 2.93 29.37 -56.14
C PRO A 306 2.32 30.23 -55.03
N GLY A 307 1.24 29.72 -54.40
CA GLY A 307 0.73 30.24 -53.14
C GLY A 307 1.78 30.12 -52.02
N LEU A 308 1.54 30.75 -50.86
CA LEU A 308 2.43 30.79 -49.67
C LEU A 308 3.13 29.46 -49.32
N TRP A 309 2.52 28.31 -49.62
CA TRP A 309 3.08 26.97 -49.46
C TRP A 309 4.24 26.62 -50.41
N GLY A 310 4.38 27.30 -51.55
CA GLY A 310 5.49 27.14 -52.49
C GLY A 310 6.82 27.72 -51.99
N VAL A 311 6.76 28.71 -51.09
CA VAL A 311 7.95 29.31 -50.45
C VAL A 311 8.18 28.71 -49.06
N LEU A 312 7.12 28.50 -48.27
CA LEU A 312 7.23 27.89 -46.94
C LEU A 312 7.48 26.37 -46.98
N GLY A 313 6.99 25.67 -48.00
CA GLY A 313 7.17 24.22 -48.17
C GLY A 313 8.63 23.75 -48.18
N PRO A 314 9.51 24.31 -49.04
CA PRO A 314 10.92 23.94 -49.03
C PRO A 314 11.65 24.35 -47.74
N ILE A 315 11.23 25.44 -47.08
CA ILE A 315 11.79 25.87 -45.79
C ILE A 315 11.39 24.89 -44.68
N LEU A 316 10.11 24.51 -44.60
CA LEU A 316 9.62 23.51 -43.65
C LEU A 316 10.21 22.11 -43.91
N LEU A 317 10.44 21.76 -45.17
CA LEU A 317 11.10 20.50 -45.55
C LEU A 317 12.59 20.50 -45.18
N ALA A 318 13.30 21.62 -45.39
CA ALA A 318 14.70 21.77 -44.95
C ALA A 318 14.82 21.77 -43.41
N ILE A 319 13.91 22.47 -42.72
CA ILE A 319 13.81 22.45 -41.26
C ILE A 319 13.45 21.05 -40.77
N GLY A 320 12.54 20.34 -41.43
CA GLY A 320 12.17 18.96 -41.12
C GLY A 320 13.34 17.99 -41.29
N ILE A 321 14.09 18.07 -42.40
CA ILE A 321 15.25 17.22 -42.63
C ILE A 321 16.37 17.49 -41.62
N GLY A 322 16.52 18.73 -41.14
CA GLY A 322 17.48 19.08 -40.09
C GLY A 322 17.02 18.72 -38.67
N LEU A 323 15.74 18.92 -38.35
CA LEU A 323 15.19 18.74 -36.99
C LEU A 323 14.73 17.32 -36.71
N ILE A 324 14.25 16.56 -37.71
CA ILE A 324 13.76 15.19 -37.49
C ILE A 324 14.87 14.28 -36.95
N PRO A 325 16.11 14.26 -37.48
CA PRO A 325 17.18 13.44 -36.92
C PRO A 325 17.55 13.86 -35.48
N VAL A 326 17.56 15.17 -35.22
CA VAL A 326 17.83 15.71 -33.88
C VAL A 326 16.70 15.34 -32.92
N ALA A 327 15.44 15.44 -33.35
CA ALA A 327 14.28 15.05 -32.57
C ALA A 327 14.29 13.55 -32.28
N VAL A 328 14.64 12.70 -33.25
CA VAL A 328 14.77 11.25 -33.02
C VAL A 328 15.84 10.91 -31.98
N LEU A 329 16.90 11.70 -31.87
CA LEU A 329 17.94 11.53 -30.84
C LEU A 329 17.56 12.12 -29.47
N VAL A 330 16.86 13.26 -29.46
CA VAL A 330 16.51 13.99 -28.22
C VAL A 330 15.23 13.47 -27.57
N LEU A 331 14.25 13.04 -28.36
CA LEU A 331 12.95 12.59 -27.89
C LEU A 331 13.04 11.43 -26.87
N PRO A 332 13.88 10.39 -27.04
CA PRO A 332 14.04 9.35 -26.04
C PRO A 332 14.62 9.88 -24.71
N LEU A 333 15.58 10.82 -24.77
CA LEU A 333 16.18 11.42 -23.59
C LEU A 333 15.17 12.28 -22.81
N VAL A 334 14.36 13.06 -23.53
CA VAL A 334 13.27 13.85 -22.95
C VAL A 334 12.19 12.95 -22.37
N LEU A 335 11.83 11.87 -23.05
CA LEU A 335 10.86 10.88 -22.55
C LEU A 335 11.33 10.24 -21.25
N ILE A 336 12.61 9.85 -21.17
CA ILE A 336 13.18 9.28 -19.94
C ILE A 336 13.15 10.29 -18.79
N ALA A 337 13.56 11.54 -19.06
CA ALA A 337 13.50 12.61 -18.06
C ALA A 337 12.06 12.87 -17.59
N TRP A 338 11.10 12.91 -18.51
CA TRP A 338 9.68 13.08 -18.20
C TRP A 338 9.12 11.92 -17.38
N LEU A 339 9.43 10.67 -17.73
CA LEU A 339 9.00 9.49 -16.96
C LEU A 339 9.53 9.51 -15.53
N LYS A 340 10.78 9.93 -15.32
CA LYS A 340 11.37 10.08 -13.98
C LYS A 340 10.70 11.19 -13.18
N LEU A 341 10.49 12.36 -13.79
CA LEU A 341 9.77 13.49 -13.18
C LEU A 341 8.34 13.09 -12.79
N ARG A 342 7.63 12.40 -13.68
CA ARG A 342 6.27 11.90 -13.42
C ARG A 342 6.25 10.91 -12.27
N ARG A 343 7.18 9.94 -12.24
CA ARG A 343 7.29 8.95 -11.14
C ARG A 343 7.54 9.64 -9.80
N ARG A 344 8.46 10.61 -9.76
CA ARG A 344 8.73 11.41 -8.55
C ARG A 344 7.47 12.14 -8.08
N ASN A 345 6.77 12.83 -8.97
CA ASN A 345 5.56 13.57 -8.61
C ASN A 345 4.45 12.66 -8.10
N ILE A 346 4.32 11.46 -8.68
CA ILE A 346 3.38 10.44 -8.18
C ILE A 346 3.80 10.00 -6.77
N ARG A 347 5.05 9.61 -6.54
CA ARG A 347 5.56 9.20 -5.22
C ARG A 347 5.40 10.27 -4.14
N ALA A 348 5.60 11.54 -4.49
CA ALA A 348 5.44 12.64 -3.56
C ALA A 348 3.97 13.04 -3.32
N GLY A 349 3.09 12.73 -4.27
CA GLY A 349 1.73 13.28 -4.30
C GLY A 349 0.60 12.29 -4.02
N THR A 350 0.78 10.99 -4.29
CA THR A 350 -0.31 10.00 -4.24
C THR A 350 -0.09 8.97 -3.14
N GLY A 351 -1.16 8.57 -2.45
CA GLY A 351 -1.12 7.57 -1.37
C GLY A 351 -1.33 8.18 0.01
N SER A 352 -1.23 7.35 1.04
CA SER A 352 -1.25 7.79 2.43
C SER A 352 0.00 8.62 2.78
N PRO A 353 -0.01 9.41 3.87
CA PRO A 353 1.17 10.11 4.38
C PRO A 353 2.43 9.23 4.52
N THR A 354 2.26 7.97 4.93
CA THR A 354 3.35 6.99 5.08
C THR A 354 3.83 6.44 3.74
N ASP A 355 2.95 6.29 2.74
CA ASP A 355 3.31 5.93 1.37
C ASP A 355 4.20 7.00 0.73
N ARG A 356 3.93 8.28 0.99
CA ARG A 356 4.72 9.40 0.48
C ARG A 356 6.14 9.41 1.03
N ILE A 357 6.33 9.01 2.29
CA ILE A 357 7.66 8.87 2.91
C ILE A 357 8.39 7.65 2.35
N SER A 358 7.70 6.52 2.23
CA SER A 358 8.23 5.30 1.59
C SER A 358 8.64 5.58 0.14
N GLY A 359 7.85 6.36 -0.59
CA GLY A 359 8.14 6.83 -1.95
C GLY A 359 9.39 7.70 -2.03
N GLY A 360 9.67 8.51 -1.01
CA GLY A 360 10.91 9.29 -0.92
C GLY A 360 12.14 8.41 -0.69
N TRP A 361 12.05 7.36 0.12
CA TRP A 361 13.13 6.37 0.24
C TRP A 361 13.38 5.61 -1.07
N SER A 362 12.32 5.18 -1.76
CA SER A 362 12.44 4.56 -3.09
C SER A 362 13.08 5.49 -4.12
N GLU A 363 12.99 6.80 -3.96
CA GLU A 363 13.68 7.79 -4.81
C GLU A 363 15.20 7.76 -4.60
N VAL A 364 15.65 7.68 -3.34
CA VAL A 364 17.09 7.52 -3.01
C VAL A 364 17.64 6.23 -3.62
N MET A 365 16.92 5.11 -3.46
CA MET A 365 17.31 3.83 -4.07
C MET A 365 17.33 3.90 -5.60
N SER A 366 16.37 4.59 -6.20
CA SER A 366 16.31 4.80 -7.66
C SER A 366 17.51 5.60 -8.16
N ALA A 367 17.88 6.67 -7.45
CA ALA A 367 19.05 7.48 -7.78
C ALA A 367 20.35 6.68 -7.64
N ALA A 368 20.49 5.88 -6.59
CA ALA A 368 21.64 5.00 -6.39
C ALA A 368 21.77 3.93 -7.49
N ALA A 369 20.65 3.30 -7.88
CA ALA A 369 20.61 2.34 -8.97
C ALA A 369 21.01 2.98 -10.31
N ASP A 370 20.59 4.23 -10.56
CA ASP A 370 20.96 4.99 -11.76
C ASP A 370 22.43 5.44 -11.76
N LEU A 371 23.01 5.68 -10.58
CA LEU A 371 24.44 5.90 -10.41
C LEU A 371 25.26 4.61 -10.56
N GLY A 372 24.60 3.45 -10.59
CA GLY A 372 25.19 2.15 -10.88
C GLY A 372 25.57 1.34 -9.64
N THR A 373 25.06 1.71 -8.47
CA THR A 373 25.21 0.91 -7.24
C THR A 373 24.16 -0.20 -7.24
N PRO A 374 24.53 -1.48 -7.07
CA PRO A 374 23.57 -2.56 -6.96
C PRO A 374 22.78 -2.41 -5.67
N VAL A 375 21.46 -2.50 -5.76
CA VAL A 375 20.56 -2.45 -4.60
C VAL A 375 19.95 -3.85 -4.45
N PRO A 376 20.35 -4.63 -3.43
CA PRO A 376 19.85 -5.99 -3.25
C PRO A 376 18.33 -6.01 -3.06
N ALA A 377 17.63 -6.83 -3.86
CA ALA A 377 16.21 -7.05 -3.65
C ALA A 377 16.02 -7.91 -2.38
N GLY A 378 15.36 -7.37 -1.37
CA GLY A 378 15.10 -8.04 -0.08
C GLY A 378 15.95 -7.58 1.10
N ALA A 379 16.90 -6.65 0.90
CA ALA A 379 17.61 -6.03 2.01
C ALA A 379 16.70 -5.09 2.81
N THR A 380 16.89 -5.03 4.12
CA THR A 380 16.14 -4.11 5.01
C THR A 380 16.50 -2.65 4.72
N LEU A 381 15.68 -1.71 5.18
CA LEU A 381 15.96 -0.26 5.06
C LEU A 381 17.35 0.11 5.58
N ARG A 382 17.75 -0.47 6.73
CA ARG A 382 19.04 -0.21 7.38
C ARG A 382 20.21 -0.86 6.63
N GLU A 383 20.04 -2.07 6.13
CA GLU A 383 21.05 -2.74 5.30
C GLU A 383 21.28 -1.97 3.99
N ASN A 384 20.20 -1.52 3.34
CA ASN A 384 20.31 -0.67 2.16
C ASN A 384 21.01 0.66 2.48
N ALA A 385 20.71 1.28 3.62
CA ALA A 385 21.38 2.50 4.05
C ALA A 385 22.88 2.30 4.31
N ALA A 386 23.27 1.18 4.94
CA ALA A 386 24.66 0.84 5.17
C ALA A 386 25.42 0.60 3.85
N ASN A 387 24.82 -0.16 2.92
CA ASN A 387 25.37 -0.40 1.59
C ASN A 387 25.54 0.91 0.78
N LEU A 388 24.57 1.83 0.90
CA LEU A 388 24.65 3.13 0.26
C LEU A 388 25.69 4.04 0.92
N ALA A 389 25.84 3.97 2.23
CA ALA A 389 26.86 4.71 2.96
C ALA A 389 28.29 4.27 2.58
N GLU A 390 28.49 2.97 2.33
CA GLU A 390 29.76 2.45 1.81
C GLU A 390 30.01 2.92 0.37
N ALA A 391 28.99 2.90 -0.49
CA ALA A 391 29.10 3.34 -1.87
C ALA A 391 29.26 4.87 -2.02
N PHE A 392 28.71 5.65 -1.10
CA PHE A 392 28.72 7.11 -1.10
C PHE A 392 29.10 7.68 0.28
N PRO A 393 30.38 7.64 0.68
CA PRO A 393 30.82 8.03 2.03
C PRO A 393 30.44 9.46 2.43
N ALA A 394 30.41 10.39 1.46
CA ALA A 394 30.05 11.80 1.70
C ALA A 394 28.58 12.00 2.12
N SER A 395 27.70 11.04 1.80
CA SER A 395 26.26 11.08 2.11
C SER A 395 25.83 9.93 3.03
N GLY A 396 26.78 9.13 3.54
CA GLY A 396 26.44 7.94 4.31
C GLY A 396 25.70 8.26 5.60
N THR A 397 26.12 9.29 6.32
CA THR A 397 25.47 9.72 7.56
C THR A 397 24.05 10.23 7.32
N THR A 398 23.84 11.02 6.27
CA THR A 398 22.51 11.55 5.91
C THR A 398 21.57 10.44 5.45
N MET A 399 22.07 9.45 4.70
CA MET A 399 21.28 8.28 4.29
C MET A 399 20.88 7.38 5.45
N VAL A 400 21.77 7.12 6.40
CA VAL A 400 21.45 6.32 7.58
C VAL A 400 20.40 7.04 8.44
N LEU A 401 20.54 8.35 8.63
CA LEU A 401 19.54 9.16 9.34
C LEU A 401 18.19 9.15 8.61
N LEU A 402 18.20 9.30 7.29
CA LEU A 402 17.00 9.28 6.45
C LEU A 402 16.30 7.91 6.49
N ALA A 403 17.08 6.81 6.50
CA ALA A 403 16.55 5.46 6.64
C ALA A 403 15.91 5.24 8.00
N HIS A 404 16.53 5.72 9.08
CA HIS A 404 15.94 5.70 10.42
C HIS A 404 14.63 6.48 10.49
N ARG A 405 14.59 7.68 9.89
CA ARG A 405 13.39 8.52 9.85
C ARG A 405 12.27 7.91 9.00
N ALA A 406 12.62 7.22 7.92
CA ALA A 406 11.66 6.47 7.10
C ALA A 406 11.12 5.24 7.86
N ASP A 407 11.98 4.46 8.51
CA ASP A 407 11.62 3.32 9.36
C ASP A 407 10.68 3.77 10.49
N GLU A 408 11.04 4.84 11.19
CA GLU A 408 10.21 5.44 12.23
C GLU A 408 8.87 5.90 11.68
N ALA A 409 8.83 6.67 10.59
CA ALA A 409 7.57 7.18 10.06
C ALA A 409 6.63 6.09 9.49
N VAL A 410 7.18 4.93 9.10
CA VAL A 410 6.38 3.79 8.64
C VAL A 410 5.87 2.95 9.82
N PHE A 411 6.62 2.86 10.92
CA PHE A 411 6.30 1.97 12.05
C PHE A 411 5.85 2.68 13.34
N ALA A 412 5.94 4.01 13.43
CA ALA A 412 5.52 4.81 14.57
C ALA A 412 3.99 4.98 14.62
N ALA A 413 3.48 5.28 15.82
CA ALA A 413 2.08 5.57 16.03
C ALA A 413 1.73 6.98 15.53
N GLY A 414 0.75 7.07 14.62
CA GLY A 414 0.25 8.34 14.06
C GLY A 414 0.65 8.56 12.60
N GLN A 415 -0.12 9.39 11.89
CA GLN A 415 0.22 9.77 10.53
C GLN A 415 1.19 10.97 10.55
N PRO A 416 2.26 10.95 9.74
CA PRO A 416 3.17 12.08 9.64
C PRO A 416 2.44 13.30 9.06
N SER A 417 2.66 14.47 9.65
CA SER A 417 2.06 15.71 9.17
C SER A 417 2.62 16.12 7.80
N ASP A 418 1.88 16.92 7.05
CA ASP A 418 2.35 17.42 5.75
C ASP A 418 3.68 18.19 5.85
N ASP A 419 3.94 18.86 6.98
CA ASP A 419 5.22 19.52 7.25
C ASP A 419 6.37 18.52 7.42
N GLN A 420 6.13 17.41 8.11
CA GLN A 420 7.12 16.34 8.26
C GLN A 420 7.41 15.67 6.92
N ILE A 421 6.39 15.46 6.08
CA ILE A 421 6.56 14.93 4.73
C ILE A 421 7.40 15.89 3.88
N ARG A 422 7.09 17.20 3.90
CA ARG A 422 7.87 18.21 3.17
C ARG A 422 9.32 18.26 3.62
N ALA A 423 9.57 18.22 4.94
CA ALA A 423 10.91 18.16 5.49
C ALA A 423 11.66 16.88 5.06
N PHE A 424 10.99 15.73 5.09
CA PHE A 424 11.56 14.47 4.63
C PHE A 424 11.96 14.51 3.14
N TRP A 425 11.12 15.07 2.27
CA TRP A 425 11.44 15.22 0.85
C TRP A 425 12.58 16.21 0.60
N ALA A 426 12.77 17.23 1.45
CA ALA A 426 13.93 18.12 1.39
C ALA A 426 15.23 17.37 1.75
N ASP A 427 15.18 16.47 2.73
CA ASP A 427 16.32 15.62 3.12
C ASP A 427 16.65 14.60 2.01
N VAL A 428 15.63 14.03 1.36
CA VAL A 428 15.79 13.18 0.16
C VAL A 428 16.49 13.95 -0.97
N ASP A 429 16.03 15.16 -1.28
CA ASP A 429 16.62 15.99 -2.36
C ASP A 429 18.09 16.33 -2.06
N THR A 430 18.41 16.65 -0.80
CA THR A 430 19.77 16.92 -0.34
C THR A 430 20.65 15.67 -0.51
N SER A 431 20.17 14.51 -0.04
CA SER A 431 20.89 13.24 -0.14
C SER A 431 21.15 12.83 -1.59
N VAL A 432 20.14 12.97 -2.47
CA VAL A 432 20.28 12.68 -3.91
C VAL A 432 21.24 13.67 -4.59
N GLN A 433 21.20 14.94 -4.21
CA GLN A 433 22.10 15.95 -4.76
C GLN A 433 23.55 15.67 -4.37
N GLU A 434 23.82 15.29 -3.13
CA GLU A 434 25.15 14.93 -2.65
C GLU A 434 25.68 13.65 -3.31
N MET A 435 24.87 12.60 -3.43
CA MET A 435 25.20 11.40 -4.23
C MET A 435 25.59 11.75 -5.66
N THR A 436 24.83 12.66 -6.27
CA THR A 436 25.05 13.06 -7.65
C THR A 436 26.29 13.94 -7.81
N ARG A 437 26.66 14.69 -6.76
CA ARG A 437 27.87 15.53 -6.71
C ARG A 437 29.13 14.75 -6.43
N SER A 438 29.05 13.66 -5.66
CA SER A 438 30.20 12.79 -5.36
C SER A 438 30.72 12.03 -6.59
N VAL A 439 29.89 11.88 -7.64
CA VAL A 439 30.30 11.26 -8.92
C VAL A 439 30.73 12.29 -9.98
N GLY A 440 31.66 11.87 -10.83
CA GLY A 440 32.16 12.67 -11.96
C GLY A 440 31.10 13.03 -13.01
N PHE A 441 31.37 14.07 -13.80
CA PHE A 441 30.44 14.68 -14.77
C PHE A 441 29.77 13.66 -15.71
N TRP A 442 30.53 12.74 -16.30
CA TRP A 442 30.00 11.76 -17.24
C TRP A 442 29.08 10.72 -16.59
N ARG A 443 29.38 10.32 -15.35
CA ARG A 443 28.53 9.39 -14.59
C ARG A 443 27.20 10.04 -14.23
N ARG A 444 27.22 11.33 -13.88
CA ARG A 444 26.02 12.15 -13.65
C ARG A 444 25.13 12.26 -14.89
N GLN A 445 25.70 12.54 -16.06
CA GLN A 445 24.91 12.63 -17.30
C GLN A 445 24.33 11.25 -17.68
N ARG A 446 25.08 10.17 -17.51
CA ARG A 446 24.57 8.80 -17.73
C ARG A 446 23.44 8.43 -16.76
N ALA A 447 23.56 8.79 -15.48
CA ALA A 447 22.51 8.50 -14.49
C ALA A 447 21.19 9.21 -14.80
N ARG A 448 21.24 10.47 -15.28
CA ARG A 448 20.03 11.22 -15.68
C ARG A 448 19.19 10.46 -16.71
N PHE A 449 19.84 9.85 -17.70
CA PHE A 449 19.18 9.12 -18.79
C PHE A 449 19.25 7.59 -18.65
N SER A 450 19.62 7.07 -17.47
CA SER A 450 19.65 5.64 -17.17
C SER A 450 18.23 5.06 -17.04
N LEU A 451 18.04 3.85 -17.56
CA LEU A 451 16.80 3.06 -17.41
C LEU A 451 16.85 2.07 -16.24
N ARG A 452 17.97 1.99 -15.51
CA ARG A 452 18.19 0.98 -14.46
C ARG A 452 17.12 1.06 -13.35
N SER A 453 16.82 2.27 -12.90
CA SER A 453 15.77 2.49 -11.89
C SER A 453 14.35 2.18 -12.39
N LEU A 454 14.11 2.18 -13.70
CA LEU A 454 12.82 1.84 -14.32
C LEU A 454 12.68 0.34 -14.61
N ALA A 455 13.80 -0.38 -14.67
CA ALA A 455 13.85 -1.83 -14.90
C ALA A 455 13.87 -2.65 -13.60
N SER A 456 14.10 -2.03 -12.43
CA SER A 456 14.17 -2.74 -11.16
C SER A 456 12.80 -3.32 -10.76
N PRO A 457 12.71 -4.62 -10.44
CA PRO A 457 11.45 -5.29 -10.09
C PRO A 457 10.88 -4.88 -8.72
N ALA A 458 11.64 -4.16 -7.89
CA ALA A 458 11.25 -3.78 -6.53
C ALA A 458 10.02 -2.84 -6.45
N ASP A 459 9.65 -2.17 -7.55
CA ASP A 459 8.58 -1.15 -7.55
C ASP A 459 7.40 -1.47 -8.50
N GLY A 460 7.15 -2.74 -8.83
CA GLY A 460 6.05 -3.08 -9.76
C GLY A 460 6.27 -2.46 -11.15
N GLY A 461 7.47 -2.67 -11.70
CA GLY A 461 8.00 -1.98 -12.87
C GLY A 461 7.02 -1.80 -14.05
N LEU A 462 7.10 -0.62 -14.65
CA LEU A 462 6.33 -0.18 -15.82
C LEU A 462 6.37 -1.18 -16.99
N LEU A 463 7.47 -1.94 -17.13
CA LEU A 463 7.61 -3.03 -18.12
C LEU A 463 6.74 -4.25 -17.81
N GLY A 464 6.50 -4.57 -16.53
CA GLY A 464 5.57 -5.61 -16.10
C GLY A 464 4.11 -5.19 -16.28
N GLN A 465 3.79 -3.94 -16.01
CA GLN A 465 2.45 -3.37 -16.27
C GLN A 465 2.19 -3.19 -17.78
N LEU A 466 3.17 -2.75 -18.56
CA LEU A 466 3.08 -2.69 -20.02
C LEU A 466 3.00 -4.09 -20.65
N ARG A 467 3.63 -5.12 -20.08
CA ARG A 467 3.49 -6.51 -20.54
C ARG A 467 2.08 -7.06 -20.27
N LYS A 468 1.48 -6.73 -19.11
CA LYS A 468 0.08 -7.08 -18.78
C LYS A 468 -0.94 -6.29 -19.61
N GLY A 469 -0.68 -5.01 -19.88
CA GLY A 469 -1.51 -4.15 -20.73
C GLY A 469 -1.38 -4.47 -22.22
N ALA A 470 -0.20 -4.85 -22.69
CA ALA A 470 0.01 -5.32 -24.05
C ALA A 470 -0.65 -6.69 -24.28
N SER A 471 -0.69 -7.59 -23.29
CA SER A 471 -1.39 -8.87 -23.43
C SER A 471 -2.92 -8.71 -23.44
N SER A 472 -3.47 -7.71 -22.72
CA SER A 472 -4.91 -7.41 -22.77
C SER A 472 -5.33 -6.66 -24.04
N LEU A 473 -4.46 -5.81 -24.59
CA LEU A 473 -4.68 -5.16 -25.88
C LEU A 473 -4.51 -6.13 -27.06
N LEU A 474 -3.54 -7.06 -26.99
CA LEU A 474 -3.37 -8.09 -28.02
C LEU A 474 -4.49 -9.15 -27.98
N SER A 475 -5.06 -9.48 -26.82
CA SER A 475 -6.23 -10.37 -26.75
C SER A 475 -7.52 -9.69 -27.22
N SER A 476 -7.70 -8.40 -26.92
CA SER A 476 -8.82 -7.59 -27.40
C SER A 476 -8.77 -7.37 -28.92
N VAL A 477 -7.58 -7.06 -29.47
CA VAL A 477 -7.37 -6.91 -30.92
C VAL A 477 -7.46 -8.26 -31.65
N ALA A 478 -6.97 -9.36 -31.07
CA ALA A 478 -7.16 -10.70 -31.64
C ALA A 478 -8.65 -11.10 -31.70
N SER A 479 -9.46 -10.76 -30.69
CA SER A 479 -10.91 -11.05 -30.69
C SER A 479 -11.70 -10.19 -31.69
N THR A 480 -11.18 -9.01 -32.05
CA THR A 480 -11.85 -8.05 -32.95
C THR A 480 -11.39 -8.18 -34.42
N VAL A 481 -10.19 -8.70 -34.67
CA VAL A 481 -9.60 -8.78 -36.03
C VAL A 481 -9.73 -10.16 -36.68
N THR A 482 -10.02 -11.22 -35.92
CA THR A 482 -10.21 -12.57 -36.47
C THR A 482 -11.43 -12.73 -37.42
N PRO A 483 -12.52 -11.93 -37.37
CA PRO A 483 -13.56 -12.02 -38.40
C PRO A 483 -13.25 -11.20 -39.67
N LEU A 484 -12.23 -10.34 -39.67
CA LEU A 484 -11.92 -9.44 -40.81
C LEU A 484 -10.90 -10.03 -41.79
N PHE A 485 -10.06 -10.98 -41.36
CA PHE A 485 -9.07 -11.62 -42.24
C PHE A 485 -9.56 -12.90 -42.96
N SER A 486 -10.69 -13.50 -42.58
CA SER A 486 -11.33 -14.56 -43.39
C SER A 486 -12.12 -13.99 -44.58
N SER A 487 -12.50 -12.71 -44.52
CA SER A 487 -13.27 -12.00 -45.56
C SER A 487 -12.39 -11.46 -46.71
N LEU A 488 -11.10 -11.17 -46.47
CA LEU A 488 -10.19 -10.67 -47.50
C LEU A 488 -9.40 -11.77 -48.24
N GLY A 489 -9.16 -12.93 -47.61
CA GLY A 489 -8.46 -14.06 -48.24
C GLY A 489 -9.28 -14.79 -49.33
N SER A 490 -10.61 -14.64 -49.33
CA SER A 490 -11.49 -15.28 -50.32
C SER A 490 -11.81 -14.42 -51.54
N ARG A 491 -11.42 -13.13 -51.55
CA ARG A 491 -11.65 -12.21 -52.68
C ARG A 491 -10.46 -12.07 -53.65
N ILE A 492 -9.28 -12.59 -53.33
CA ILE A 492 -8.10 -12.53 -54.22
C ILE A 492 -7.84 -13.85 -54.98
N ALA A 493 -8.45 -14.97 -54.57
CA ALA A 493 -8.39 -16.24 -55.31
C ALA A 493 -9.46 -16.41 -56.42
N ARG A 494 -10.17 -15.33 -56.80
CA ARG A 494 -11.12 -15.30 -57.94
C ARG A 494 -10.80 -14.23 -59.01
N ARG A 495 -9.53 -13.85 -59.12
CA ARG A 495 -8.96 -13.28 -60.35
C ARG A 495 -7.53 -13.81 -60.56
N LYS A 496 -7.44 -15.12 -60.81
CA LYS A 496 -6.51 -15.73 -61.75
C LYS A 496 -7.07 -17.08 -62.17
#